data_AF-A0A7G2DTY0-F1
#
_entry.id   AF-A0A7G2DTY0-F1
#
_cell.length_a   1.000
_cell.length_b   1.000
_cell.length_c   1.000
_cell.angle_alpha   90.00
_cell.angle_beta   90.00
_cell.angle_gamma   90.00
#
_symmetry.space_group_name_H-M   'P 1'
#
loop_
_entity.id
_entity.type
_entity.pdbx_description
1 polymer ?
#
loop_
_entity_poly.entity_id
_entity_poly.type
_entity_poly.pdbx_seq_one_letter_code
_entity_poly.pdbx_strand_id
1 'polypeptide(L)'
;MSHLISVLILLLKIYATKSCAGISLKTQELYALVFLTRHPLVRRSYDKDLDTFRHQYVVLACFVLGLILNEKFTVQEVFWAFSIYLEAVAILPQLVLLQRSGNVDNLTGQYVVFLGAYRGLYIINWIYRYFTEDHFTRWIACVSGLVQTALYADFFYYYYISWKTNTKLKLPA
;
A
#
# COMPACT_ATOMS: atom_id res chain seq x y z
N MET A 1 12.63 14.40 27.80
CA MET A 1 12.80 15.87 27.86
C MET A 1 13.68 16.41 26.73
N SER A 2 14.88 15.86 26.50
CA SER A 2 15.81 16.34 25.44
C SER A 2 15.24 16.34 24.01
N HIS A 3 14.43 15.33 23.65
CA HIS A 3 13.86 15.22 22.29
C HIS A 3 12.75 16.26 22.00
N LEU A 4 12.04 16.76 23.02
CA LEU A 4 11.06 17.84 22.84
C LEU A 4 11.77 19.18 22.63
N ILE A 5 12.89 19.38 23.33
CA ILE A 5 13.72 20.57 23.23
C ILE A 5 14.33 20.68 21.82
N SER A 6 14.83 19.59 21.24
CA SER A 6 15.39 19.60 19.88
C SER A 6 14.35 19.93 18.80
N VAL A 7 13.12 19.40 18.92
CA VAL A 7 12.00 19.75 18.01
C VAL A 7 11.59 21.20 18.17
N LEU A 8 11.52 21.71 19.41
CA LEU A 8 11.20 23.11 19.68
C LEU A 8 12.24 24.06 19.08
N ILE A 9 13.54 23.78 19.26
CA ILE A 9 14.62 24.58 18.69
C ILE A 9 14.55 24.61 17.15
N LEU A 10 14.24 23.46 16.53
CA LEU A 10 14.07 23.37 15.08
C LEU A 10 12.90 24.25 14.60
N LEU A 11 11.74 24.17 15.26
CA LEU A 11 10.57 24.99 14.94
C LEU A 11 10.83 26.49 15.14
N LEU A 12 11.53 26.85 16.22
CA LEU A 12 11.95 28.23 16.48
C LEU A 12 12.91 28.74 15.40
N LYS A 13 13.89 27.92 14.96
CA LYS A 13 14.78 28.27 13.84
C LYS A 13 13.96 28.54 12.57
N ILE A 14 13.03 27.65 12.20
CA ILE A 14 12.19 27.81 11.00
C ILE A 14 11.34 29.08 11.10
N TYR A 15 10.75 29.34 12.28
CA TYR A 15 9.89 30.50 12.48
C TYR A 15 10.67 31.83 12.46
N ALA A 16 11.84 31.87 13.11
CA ALA A 16 12.68 33.05 13.22
C ALA A 16 13.40 33.39 11.91
N THR A 17 13.90 32.38 11.20
CA THR A 17 14.67 32.57 9.96
C THR A 17 13.82 32.53 8.69
N LYS A 18 12.53 32.15 8.81
CA LYS A 18 11.61 31.92 7.67
C LYS A 18 12.22 31.03 6.57
N SER A 19 13.17 30.17 6.94
CA SER A 19 13.95 29.36 6.01
C SER A 19 14.15 27.95 6.52
N CYS A 20 13.91 26.98 5.64
CA CYS A 20 14.15 25.56 5.89
C CYS A 20 15.48 25.08 5.30
N ALA A 21 16.36 25.99 4.84
CA ALA A 21 17.66 25.61 4.29
C ALA A 21 18.48 24.78 5.29
N GLY A 22 19.02 23.66 4.81
CA GLY A 22 19.78 22.69 5.60
C GLY A 22 18.94 21.69 6.41
N ILE A 23 17.60 21.70 6.27
CA ILE A 23 16.71 20.73 6.94
C ILE A 23 16.24 19.69 5.92
N SER A 24 16.54 18.41 6.19
CA SER A 24 16.05 17.30 5.37
C SER A 24 14.58 17.00 5.66
N LEU A 25 13.71 17.22 4.65
CA LEU A 25 12.29 16.87 4.73
C LEU A 25 12.09 15.36 4.96
N LYS A 26 12.92 14.51 4.34
CA LYS A 26 12.87 13.05 4.49
C LYS A 26 13.13 12.61 5.93
N THR A 27 14.04 13.30 6.61
CA THR A 27 14.31 13.03 8.03
C THR A 27 13.10 13.41 8.90
N GLN A 28 12.41 14.51 8.59
CA GLN A 28 11.20 14.91 9.33
C GLN A 28 10.03 13.94 9.11
N GLU A 29 9.83 13.46 7.88
CA GLU A 29 8.82 12.43 7.55
C GLU A 29 9.01 11.17 8.41
N LEU A 30 10.24 10.68 8.53
CA LEU A 30 10.56 9.48 9.33
C LEU A 30 10.31 9.69 10.83
N TYR A 31 10.71 10.85 11.38
CA TYR A 31 10.44 11.17 12.79
C TYR A 31 8.94 11.26 13.08
N ALA A 32 8.16 11.85 12.17
CA ALA A 32 6.71 11.90 12.30
C ALA A 32 6.10 10.49 12.33
N LEU A 33 6.52 9.59 11.43
CA LEU A 33 6.05 8.20 11.40
C LEU A 33 6.36 7.46 12.70
N VAL A 34 7.57 7.58 13.22
CA VAL A 34 7.95 6.97 14.51
C VAL A 34 7.11 7.52 15.66
N PHE A 35 6.83 8.82 15.66
CA PHE A 35 6.02 9.45 16.70
C PHE A 35 4.55 8.98 16.64
N LEU A 36 3.97 8.94 15.44
CA LEU A 36 2.59 8.50 15.22
C LEU A 36 2.40 7.03 15.61
N THR A 37 3.29 6.14 15.17
CA THR A 37 3.22 4.70 15.50
C THR A 37 3.44 4.42 16.99
N ARG A 38 4.23 5.25 17.68
CA ARG A 38 4.46 5.14 19.13
C ARG A 38 3.36 5.81 19.98
N HIS A 39 2.44 6.54 19.35
CA HIS A 39 1.42 7.28 20.07
C HIS A 39 0.51 6.33 20.88
N PRO A 40 0.23 6.62 22.17
CA PRO A 40 -0.54 5.71 23.03
C PRO A 40 -1.91 5.36 22.49
N LEU A 41 -2.58 6.30 21.81
CA LEU A 41 -3.89 6.04 21.19
C LEU A 41 -3.78 4.99 20.07
N VAL A 42 -2.80 5.13 19.17
CA VAL A 42 -2.58 4.17 18.08
C VAL A 42 -2.26 2.80 18.65
N ARG A 43 -1.36 2.73 19.65
CA ARG A 43 -0.98 1.47 20.28
C ARG A 43 -2.11 0.80 21.07
N ARG A 44 -3.01 1.57 21.69
CA ARG A 44 -4.15 1.04 22.46
C ARG A 44 -5.31 0.60 21.58
N SER A 45 -5.57 1.33 20.50
CA SER A 45 -6.67 1.03 19.58
C SER A 45 -6.29 0.01 18.51
N TYR A 46 -5.00 -0.28 18.31
CA TYR A 46 -4.53 -1.30 17.37
C TYR A 46 -4.76 -2.70 17.90
N ASP A 47 -5.59 -3.46 17.20
CA ASP A 47 -5.93 -4.84 17.51
C ASP A 47 -5.01 -5.81 16.74
N LYS A 48 -4.09 -6.43 17.46
CA LYS A 48 -3.12 -7.39 16.92
C LYS A 48 -3.76 -8.74 16.57
N ASP A 49 -4.87 -9.09 17.20
CA ASP A 49 -5.52 -10.38 17.00
C ASP A 49 -6.26 -10.42 15.65
N LEU A 50 -6.65 -9.26 15.14
CA LEU A 50 -7.18 -9.11 13.78
C LEU A 50 -6.06 -9.17 12.72
N ASP A 51 -4.90 -8.58 13.00
CA ASP A 51 -3.76 -8.43 12.07
C ASP A 51 -2.74 -9.60 12.14
N THR A 52 -3.20 -10.83 11.93
CA THR A 52 -2.32 -12.03 11.98
C THR A 52 -1.75 -12.44 10.61
N PHE A 53 -1.87 -11.59 9.59
CA PHE A 53 -1.51 -11.95 8.22
C PHE A 53 -0.01 -12.23 8.10
N ARG A 54 0.34 -13.45 7.69
CA ARG A 54 1.73 -13.91 7.57
C ARG A 54 2.36 -13.42 6.26
N HIS A 55 2.64 -12.12 6.20
CA HIS A 55 3.22 -11.44 5.04
C HIS A 55 4.56 -12.04 4.58
N GLN A 56 5.30 -12.70 5.47
CA GLN A 56 6.58 -13.36 5.16
C GLN A 56 6.46 -14.39 4.04
N TYR A 57 5.39 -15.20 4.02
CA TYR A 57 5.19 -16.21 2.97
C TYR A 57 4.91 -15.57 1.62
N VAL A 58 4.16 -14.48 1.60
CA VAL A 58 3.83 -13.74 0.38
C VAL A 58 5.09 -13.09 -0.20
N VAL A 59 5.89 -12.43 0.65
CA VAL A 59 7.16 -11.83 0.22
C VAL A 59 8.10 -12.89 -0.34
N LEU A 60 8.23 -14.04 0.33
CA LEU A 60 9.07 -15.15 -0.14
C LEU A 60 8.56 -15.71 -1.48
N ALA A 61 7.25 -15.90 -1.62
CA ALA A 61 6.64 -16.37 -2.86
C ALA A 61 6.89 -15.40 -4.02
N CYS A 62 6.74 -14.08 -3.81
CA CYS A 62 7.04 -13.08 -4.83
C CYS A 62 8.52 -13.06 -5.21
N PHE A 63 9.41 -13.28 -4.25
CA PHE A 63 10.86 -13.34 -4.51
C PHE A 63 11.23 -14.57 -5.35
N VAL A 64 10.70 -15.74 -5.00
CA VAL A 64 10.88 -16.96 -5.80
C VAL A 64 10.29 -16.79 -7.20
N LEU A 65 9.09 -16.20 -7.31
CA LEU A 65 8.46 -15.92 -8.59
C LEU A 65 9.31 -14.96 -9.45
N GLY A 66 9.90 -13.92 -8.84
CA GLY A 66 10.80 -12.98 -9.51
C GLY A 66 12.12 -13.61 -9.99
N LEU A 67 12.56 -14.71 -9.37
CA LEU A 67 13.73 -15.47 -9.82
C LEU A 67 13.42 -16.44 -10.96
N ILE A 68 12.18 -16.93 -11.04
CA ILE A 68 11.76 -17.92 -12.05
C ILE A 68 11.20 -17.21 -13.30
N LEU A 69 10.37 -16.18 -13.10
CA LEU A 69 9.63 -15.46 -14.12
C LEU A 69 10.18 -14.04 -14.27
N ASN A 70 11.32 -13.94 -14.93
CA ASN A 70 11.98 -12.68 -15.25
C ASN A 70 12.25 -12.59 -16.76
N GLU A 71 12.21 -11.39 -17.33
CA GLU A 71 12.44 -11.20 -18.78
C GLU A 71 13.90 -11.43 -19.17
N LYS A 72 14.84 -11.04 -18.29
CA LYS A 72 16.29 -11.25 -18.46
C LYS A 72 16.90 -11.59 -17.11
N PHE A 73 17.84 -12.53 -17.07
CA PHE A 73 18.48 -12.96 -15.82
C PHE A 73 19.58 -11.98 -15.38
N THR A 74 19.21 -10.71 -15.20
CA THR A 74 20.04 -9.67 -14.60
C THR A 74 19.48 -9.33 -13.23
N VAL A 75 20.37 -8.95 -12.30
CA VAL A 75 19.98 -8.62 -10.92
C VAL A 75 18.91 -7.52 -10.90
N GLN A 76 19.06 -6.50 -11.74
CA GLN A 76 18.10 -5.40 -11.83
C GLN A 76 16.72 -5.84 -12.30
N GLU A 77 16.62 -6.72 -13.30
CA GLU A 77 15.34 -7.22 -13.82
C GLU A 77 14.64 -8.16 -12.84
N VAL A 78 15.40 -8.99 -12.12
CA VAL A 78 14.87 -9.83 -11.03
C VAL A 78 14.25 -8.98 -9.92
N PHE A 79 14.96 -7.95 -9.47
CA PHE A 79 14.42 -7.03 -8.45
C PHE A 79 13.26 -6.19 -8.97
N TRP A 80 13.28 -5.82 -10.26
CA TRP A 80 12.16 -5.14 -10.90
C TRP A 80 10.91 -6.04 -10.94
N ALA A 81 11.03 -7.28 -11.44
CA ALA A 81 9.93 -8.24 -11.46
C ALA A 81 9.41 -8.56 -10.05
N PHE A 82 10.31 -8.78 -9.09
CA PHE A 82 9.96 -8.93 -7.67
C PHE A 82 9.14 -7.74 -7.16
N SER A 83 9.55 -6.51 -7.46
CA SER A 83 8.82 -5.31 -7.01
C SER A 83 7.41 -5.25 -7.58
N ILE A 84 7.23 -5.62 -8.85
CA ILE A 84 5.92 -5.64 -9.53
C ILE A 84 5.02 -6.74 -8.97
N TYR A 85 5.55 -7.93 -8.69
CA TYR A 85 4.78 -9.01 -8.07
C TYR A 85 4.39 -8.69 -6.63
N LEU A 86 5.31 -8.14 -5.85
CA LEU A 86 5.04 -7.75 -4.47
C LEU A 86 3.98 -6.63 -4.41
N GLU A 87 4.02 -5.68 -5.34
CA GLU A 87 3.03 -4.59 -5.42
C GLU A 87 1.61 -5.10 -5.66
N ALA A 88 1.41 -6.14 -6.47
CA ALA A 88 0.09 -6.71 -6.71
C ALA A 88 -0.54 -7.31 -5.45
N VAL A 89 0.27 -7.86 -4.55
CA VAL A 89 -0.18 -8.57 -3.34
C VAL A 89 0.00 -7.78 -2.05
N ALA A 90 0.70 -6.65 -2.08
CA ALA A 90 1.00 -5.83 -0.89
C ALA A 90 -0.25 -5.30 -0.16
N ILE A 91 -1.40 -5.24 -0.86
CA ILE A 91 -2.67 -4.80 -0.26
C ILE A 91 -3.36 -5.91 0.55
N LEU A 92 -3.00 -7.18 0.36
CA LEU A 92 -3.66 -8.32 1.00
C LEU A 92 -3.78 -8.22 2.54
N PRO A 93 -2.73 -7.84 3.30
CA PRO A 93 -2.86 -7.72 4.76
C PRO A 93 -3.96 -6.75 5.16
N GLN A 94 -4.06 -5.61 4.45
CA GLN A 94 -5.08 -4.59 4.71
C GLN A 94 -6.48 -5.10 4.37
N LEU A 95 -6.65 -5.80 3.25
CA LEU A 95 -7.96 -6.37 2.87
C LEU A 95 -8.42 -7.43 3.88
N VAL A 96 -7.50 -8.32 4.29
CA VAL A 96 -7.77 -9.37 5.30
C VAL A 96 -8.11 -8.75 6.66
N LEU A 97 -7.44 -7.66 7.05
CA LEU A 97 -7.76 -6.93 8.27
C LEU A 97 -9.20 -6.37 8.24
N LEU A 98 -9.61 -5.76 7.12
CA LEU A 98 -10.98 -5.23 6.96
C LEU A 98 -12.02 -6.34 6.96
N GLN A 99 -11.71 -7.48 6.36
CA GLN A 99 -12.58 -8.67 6.36
C GLN A 99 -12.77 -9.24 7.77
N ARG A 100 -11.70 -9.32 8.56
CA ARG A 100 -11.75 -9.85 9.93
C ARG A 100 -12.40 -8.89 10.91
N SER A 101 -12.13 -7.59 10.77
CA SER A 101 -12.79 -6.56 11.56
C SER A 101 -14.31 -6.60 11.35
N GLY A 102 -14.76 -6.86 10.11
CA GLY A 102 -16.18 -6.89 9.75
C GLY A 102 -16.89 -5.54 9.86
N ASN A 103 -16.20 -4.50 10.37
CA ASN A 103 -16.62 -3.11 10.40
C ASN A 103 -15.69 -2.30 9.48
N VAL A 104 -16.26 -1.81 8.37
CA VAL A 104 -15.56 -0.87 7.49
C VAL A 104 -16.22 0.48 7.68
N ASP A 105 -15.53 1.36 8.40
CA ASP A 105 -15.99 2.74 8.54
C ASP A 105 -16.00 3.42 7.17
N ASN A 106 -16.94 4.35 6.96
CA ASN A 106 -17.15 4.98 5.65
C ASN A 106 -15.89 5.66 5.10
N LEU A 107 -15.06 6.25 5.97
CA LEU A 107 -13.78 6.87 5.58
C LEU A 107 -12.78 5.84 5.07
N THR A 108 -12.67 4.69 5.75
CA THR A 108 -11.80 3.58 5.33
C THR A 108 -12.28 2.97 4.02
N GLY A 109 -13.59 2.83 3.84
CA GLY A 109 -14.19 2.39 2.59
C GLY A 109 -13.87 3.34 1.43
N GLN A 110 -14.05 4.65 1.62
CA GLN A 110 -13.68 5.67 0.63
C GLN A 110 -12.19 5.63 0.29
N TYR A 111 -11.32 5.48 1.29
CA TYR A 111 -9.87 5.34 1.08
C TYR A 111 -9.55 4.16 0.16
N VAL A 112 -10.10 2.98 0.42
CA VAL A 112 -9.86 1.79 -0.41
C VAL A 112 -10.42 1.98 -1.84
N VAL A 113 -11.58 2.62 -1.99
CA VAL A 113 -12.15 2.96 -3.30
C VAL A 113 -11.24 3.90 -4.09
N PHE A 114 -10.73 4.97 -3.49
CA PHE A 114 -9.80 5.88 -4.18
C PHE A 114 -8.48 5.19 -4.54
N LEU A 115 -7.97 4.34 -3.65
CA LEU A 115 -6.77 3.56 -3.93
C LEU A 115 -6.99 2.61 -5.12
N GLY A 116 -8.13 1.93 -5.18
CA GLY A 116 -8.52 1.09 -6.32
C GLY A 116 -8.72 1.88 -7.61
N ALA A 117 -9.35 3.06 -7.54
CA ALA A 117 -9.56 3.94 -8.69
C ALA A 117 -8.23 4.44 -9.28
N TYR A 118 -7.29 4.88 -8.43
CA TYR A 118 -5.94 5.23 -8.84
C TYR A 118 -5.26 4.08 -9.60
N ARG A 119 -5.44 2.83 -9.15
CA ARG A 119 -4.92 1.64 -9.84
C ARG A 119 -5.65 1.34 -11.16
N GLY A 120 -6.96 1.52 -11.21
CA GLY A 120 -7.72 1.40 -12.46
C GLY A 120 -7.21 2.35 -13.55
N LEU A 121 -6.82 3.58 -13.16
CA LEU A 121 -6.19 4.55 -14.08
C LEU A 121 -4.83 4.07 -14.62
N TYR A 122 -4.07 3.26 -13.87
CA TYR A 122 -2.83 2.65 -14.37
C TYR A 122 -3.08 1.67 -15.51
N ILE A 123 -4.16 0.88 -15.42
CA ILE A 123 -4.54 -0.06 -16.46
C ILE A 123 -4.89 0.69 -17.75
N ILE A 124 -5.67 1.77 -17.63
CA ILE A 124 -6.00 2.64 -18.77
C ILE A 124 -4.73 3.23 -19.39
N ASN A 125 -3.78 3.67 -18.55
CA ASN A 125 -2.50 4.16 -19.01
C ASN A 125 -1.68 3.08 -19.74
N TRP A 126 -1.69 1.83 -19.29
CA TRP A 126 -1.03 0.73 -20.02
C TRP A 126 -1.69 0.45 -21.36
N ILE A 127 -3.02 0.46 -21.42
CA ILE A 127 -3.77 0.31 -22.68
C ILE A 127 -3.38 1.43 -23.64
N TYR A 128 -3.35 2.68 -23.19
CA TYR A 128 -2.91 3.81 -23.99
C TYR A 128 -1.49 3.63 -24.52
N ARG A 129 -0.53 3.25 -23.65
CA ARG A 129 0.86 3.01 -24.04
C ARG A 129 1.00 1.83 -25.01
N TYR A 130 0.20 0.79 -24.85
CA TYR A 130 0.18 -0.35 -25.77
C TYR A 130 -0.20 0.05 -27.20
N PHE A 131 -1.12 0.99 -27.37
CA PHE A 131 -1.51 1.50 -28.70
C PHE A 131 -0.56 2.57 -29.26
N THR A 132 0.24 3.23 -28.41
CA THR A 132 1.05 4.38 -28.82
C THR A 132 2.54 4.05 -28.95
N GLU A 133 3.03 3.00 -28.28
CA GLU A 133 4.44 2.58 -28.29
C GLU A 133 4.64 1.25 -29.04
N ASP A 134 5.47 1.23 -30.10
CA ASP A 134 5.70 0.07 -30.98
C ASP A 134 6.33 -1.18 -30.29
N HIS A 135 6.91 -1.02 -29.09
CA HIS A 135 7.63 -2.09 -28.37
C HIS A 135 7.20 -2.21 -26.90
N PHE A 136 5.90 -2.24 -26.63
CA PHE A 136 5.40 -2.48 -25.27
C PHE A 136 5.44 -3.98 -24.90
N THR A 137 6.59 -4.48 -24.46
CA THR A 137 6.78 -5.89 -24.05
C THR A 137 6.71 -6.15 -22.54
N ARG A 138 6.03 -5.31 -21.75
CA ARG A 138 5.95 -5.48 -20.28
C ARG A 138 4.82 -6.42 -19.86
N TRP A 139 4.82 -7.65 -20.34
CA TRP A 139 3.76 -8.62 -20.05
C TRP A 139 3.65 -8.92 -18.55
N ILE A 140 4.77 -8.90 -17.81
CA ILE A 140 4.81 -9.09 -16.35
C ILE A 140 3.95 -8.04 -15.64
N ALA A 141 4.03 -6.77 -16.06
CA ALA A 141 3.25 -5.69 -15.49
C ALA A 141 1.74 -5.87 -15.77
N CYS A 142 1.38 -6.30 -16.98
CA CYS A 142 -0.01 -6.56 -17.33
C CYS A 142 -0.61 -7.71 -16.51
N VAL A 143 0.09 -8.85 -16.40
CA VAL A 143 -0.38 -10.01 -15.63
C VAL A 143 -0.48 -9.67 -14.14
N SER A 144 0.56 -9.05 -13.58
CA SER A 144 0.54 -8.62 -12.17
C SER A 144 -0.59 -7.63 -11.89
N GLY A 145 -0.81 -6.67 -12.80
CA GLY A 145 -1.89 -5.71 -12.70
C GLY A 145 -3.30 -6.33 -12.83
N LEU A 146 -3.47 -7.37 -13.65
CA LEU A 146 -4.72 -8.14 -13.71
C LEU A 146 -4.99 -8.85 -12.38
N VAL A 147 -3.99 -9.52 -11.81
CA VAL A 147 -4.09 -10.16 -10.48
C VAL A 147 -4.47 -9.13 -9.42
N GLN A 148 -3.81 -7.96 -9.42
CA GLN A 148 -4.11 -6.89 -8.48
C GLN A 148 -5.55 -6.39 -8.63
N THR A 149 -6.02 -6.21 -9.86
CA THR A 149 -7.39 -5.74 -10.16
C THR A 149 -8.44 -6.76 -9.71
N ALA A 150 -8.18 -8.05 -9.93
CA ALA A 150 -9.05 -9.12 -9.46
C ALA A 150 -9.18 -9.12 -7.93
N LEU A 151 -8.07 -8.94 -7.20
CA LEU A 151 -8.10 -8.83 -5.73
C LEU A 151 -8.91 -7.63 -5.24
N TYR A 152 -8.79 -6.47 -5.90
CA TYR A 152 -9.61 -5.30 -5.58
C TYR A 152 -11.08 -5.51 -5.93
N ALA A 153 -11.39 -6.12 -7.08
CA ALA A 153 -12.75 -6.38 -7.52
C ALA A 153 -13.48 -7.32 -6.57
N ASP A 154 -12.81 -8.39 -6.10
CA ASP A 154 -13.35 -9.30 -5.10
C ASP A 154 -13.71 -8.56 -3.80
N PHE A 155 -12.80 -7.74 -3.27
CA PHE A 155 -13.08 -6.91 -2.10
C PHE A 155 -14.24 -5.92 -2.34
N PHE A 156 -14.25 -5.21 -3.46
CA PHE A 156 -15.30 -4.23 -3.77
C PHE A 156 -16.68 -4.88 -3.91
N TYR A 157 -16.75 -6.09 -4.45
CA TYR A 157 -17.99 -6.85 -4.55
C TYR A 157 -18.60 -7.11 -3.17
N TYR A 158 -17.83 -7.66 -2.23
CA TYR A 158 -18.32 -7.91 -0.86
C TYR A 158 -18.56 -6.63 -0.07
N TYR A 159 -17.74 -5.61 -0.28
CA TYR A 159 -17.95 -4.29 0.32
C TYR A 159 -19.28 -3.68 -0.14
N TYR A 160 -19.58 -3.73 -1.44
CA TYR A 160 -20.82 -3.20 -1.98
C TYR A 160 -22.06 -3.92 -1.42
N ILE A 161 -22.00 -5.25 -1.29
CA ILE A 161 -23.06 -6.05 -0.68
C ILE A 161 -23.26 -5.67 0.80
N SER A 162 -22.17 -5.62 1.57
CA SER A 162 -22.19 -5.22 2.98
C SER A 162 -22.81 -3.82 3.17
N TRP A 163 -22.45 -2.87 2.30
CA TRP A 163 -22.98 -1.51 2.29
C TRP A 163 -24.48 -1.46 1.95
N LYS A 164 -24.91 -2.15 0.89
CA LYS A 164 -26.33 -2.24 0.49
C LYS A 164 -27.21 -2.87 1.57
N THR A 165 -26.73 -3.93 2.20
CA THR A 165 -27.51 -4.72 3.16
C THR A 165 -27.37 -4.18 4.60
N ASN A 166 -26.56 -3.14 4.85
CA ASN A 166 -26.20 -2.66 6.20
C ASN A 166 -25.75 -3.80 7.13
N THR A 167 -25.13 -4.83 6.58
CA THR A 167 -24.64 -6.00 7.33
C THR A 167 -23.13 -5.98 7.38
N LYS A 168 -22.54 -6.53 8.44
CA LYS A 168 -21.08 -6.65 8.56
C LYS A 168 -20.50 -7.44 7.38
N LEU A 169 -19.34 -7.01 6.89
CA LEU A 169 -18.66 -7.63 5.76
C LEU A 169 -18.32 -9.09 6.11
N LYS A 170 -18.90 -10.03 5.36
CA LYS A 170 -18.63 -11.47 5.47
C LYS A 170 -18.23 -12.00 4.10
N LEU A 171 -17.01 -12.51 3.98
CA LEU A 171 -16.60 -13.32 2.83
C LEU A 171 -17.21 -14.74 2.93
N PRO A 172 -17.36 -15.46 1.81
CA PRO A 172 -17.47 -16.91 1.86
C PRO A 172 -16.21 -17.47 2.54
N ALA A 173 -16.43 -18.40 3.47
CA ALA A 173 -15.38 -19.13 4.17
C ALA A 173 -14.57 -20.02 3.21
#